data_AF-A0A938LDM3-F1
#
_entry.id   AF-A0A938LDM3-F1
#
_cell.length_a   1.000
_cell.length_b   1.000
_cell.length_c   1.000
_cell.angle_alpha   90.00
_cell.angle_beta   90.00
_cell.angle_gamma   90.00
#
_symmetry.space_group_name_H-M   'P 1'
#
loop_
_entity.id
_entity.type
_entity.pdbx_description
1 polymer ?
#
loop_
_entity_poly.entity_id
_entity_poly.type
_entity_poly.pdbx_seq_one_letter_code
_entity_poly.pdbx_strand_id
1 'polypeptide(L)' 'MRSLGKLMQVVALVLLPLSMVMQLTDALGKKIALGEMLLMLIFGSALFAVGRIVEGYGR' A
#
# COMPACT_ATOMS: atom_id res chain seq x y z
N MET A 1 -19.39 4.54 3.55
CA MET A 1 -18.49 3.97 2.51
C MET A 1 -17.45 4.98 2.01
N ARG A 2 -17.80 6.25 1.79
CA ARG A 2 -16.86 7.28 1.27
C ARG A 2 -15.59 7.48 2.12
N SER A 3 -15.73 7.69 3.43
CA SER A 3 -14.58 7.88 4.32
C SER A 3 -13.68 6.66 4.44
N LEU A 4 -14.27 5.45 4.39
CA LEU A 4 -13.53 4.18 4.40
C LEU A 4 -12.66 4.06 3.14
N GLY A 5 -13.23 4.30 1.95
CA GLY A 5 -12.49 4.24 0.68
C GLY A 5 -11.34 5.24 0.60
N LYS A 6 -11.52 6.46 1.14
CA LYS A 6 -10.43 7.44 1.28
C LYS A 6 -9.33 6.96 2.23
N LEU A 7 -9.71 6.39 3.37
CA LEU A 7 -8.75 5.87 4.34
C LEU A 7 -7.91 4.74 3.74
N MET A 8 -8.54 3.82 3.00
CA MET A 8 -7.84 2.75 2.27
C MET A 8 -6.82 3.31 1.26
N GLN A 9 -7.18 4.37 0.54
CA GLN A 9 -6.26 5.02 -0.41
C GLN A 9 -5.07 5.68 0.30
N VAL A 10 -5.30 6.34 1.44
CA VAL A 10 -4.23 6.96 2.24
C VAL A 10 -3.28 5.90 2.78
N VAL A 11 -3.81 4.80 3.33
CA VAL A 11 -3.01 3.67 3.81
C VAL A 11 -2.17 3.09 2.68
N ALA A 12 -2.75 2.88 1.49
CA ALA A 12 -2.04 2.37 0.32
C ALA A 12 -0.88 3.29 -0.11
N LEU A 13 -1.08 4.61 -0.08
CA LEU A 13 -0.06 5.60 -0.40
C LEU A 13 1.09 5.61 0.61
N VAL A 14 0.80 5.39 1.91
CA VAL A 14 1.83 5.35 2.96
C VAL A 14 2.59 4.03 2.97
N LEU A 15 1.96 2.93 2.51
CA LEU A 15 2.56 1.60 2.50
C LEU A 15 3.83 1.52 1.62
N LEU A 16 3.86 2.24 0.50
CA LEU A 16 4.98 2.20 -0.46
C LEU A 16 6.25 2.91 0.04
N PRO A 17 6.20 4.15 0.57
CA PRO A 17 7.35 4.76 1.24
C PRO A 17 7.82 3.94 2.44
N LEU A 18 6.88 3.38 3.20
CA LEU A 18 7.21 2.57 4.38
C LEU A 18 8.01 1.32 4.00
N SER A 19 7.62 0.62 2.92
CA SER A 19 8.36 -0.56 2.46
C SER A 19 9.79 -0.21 2.00
N MET A 20 9.97 0.94 1.35
CA MET A 20 11.29 1.44 0.96
C MET A 20 12.15 1.77 2.19
N VAL A 21 11.58 2.44 3.19
CA VAL A 21 12.30 2.74 4.45
C VAL A 21 12.71 1.45 5.15
N MET A 22 11.81 0.47 5.26
CA MET A 22 12.10 -0.82 5.89
C MET A 22 13.21 -1.59 5.15
N GLN A 23 13.29 -1.45 3.82
CA GLN A 23 14.38 -2.01 3.03
C GLN A 23 15.71 -1.31 3.32
N LEU A 24 15.72 0.03 3.34
CA LEU A 24 16.93 0.82 3.54
C LEU A 24 17.54 0.64 4.94
N THR A 25 16.69 0.46 5.95
CA THR A 25 17.14 0.28 7.34
C THR A 25 17.44 -1.19 7.68
N ASP A 26 17.31 -2.11 6.72
CA ASP A 26 17.40 -3.57 6.92
C ASP A 26 16.58 -4.04 8.14
N ALA A 27 15.44 -3.38 8.39
CA ALA A 27 14.70 -3.51 9.65
C ALA A 27 14.16 -4.93 9.89
N LEU A 28 14.04 -5.70 8.80
CA LEU A 28 13.53 -7.06 8.79
C LEU A 28 14.64 -8.12 8.86
N GLY A 29 15.92 -7.72 9.00
CA GLY A 29 17.06 -8.64 9.14
C GLY A 29 17.30 -9.53 7.91
N LYS A 30 16.65 -9.20 6.79
CA LYS A 30 16.76 -9.82 5.48
C LYS A 30 16.69 -8.68 4.47
N LYS A 31 17.66 -8.65 3.54
CA LYS A 31 17.56 -7.83 2.33
C LYS A 31 16.21 -8.15 1.68
N ILE A 32 15.26 -7.23 1.79
CA ILE A 32 13.95 -7.37 1.14
C ILE A 32 14.24 -7.65 -0.33
N ALA A 33 13.86 -8.84 -0.80
CA ALA A 33 14.17 -9.28 -2.14
C ALA A 33 13.35 -8.44 -3.13
N LEU A 34 13.87 -8.26 -4.35
CA LEU A 34 13.16 -7.53 -5.41
C LEU A 34 11.70 -8.02 -5.58
N GLY A 35 11.46 -9.33 -5.43
CA GLY A 35 10.13 -9.93 -5.51
C GLY A 35 9.16 -9.46 -4.41
N GLU A 36 9.65 -9.23 -3.18
CA GLU A 36 8.82 -8.75 -2.06
C GLU A 36 8.43 -7.27 -2.26
N MET A 37 9.34 -6.47 -2.84
CA MET A 37 9.02 -5.09 -3.23
C MET A 37 7.95 -5.04 -4.32
N LEU A 38 8.06 -5.90 -5.34
CA LEU A 38 7.07 -6.00 -6.40
C LEU A 38 5.71 -6.44 -5.86
N LEU A 39 5.69 -7.38 -4.92
CA LEU A 39 4.47 -7.79 -4.23
C LEU A 39 3.83 -6.63 -3.47
N MET A 40 4.60 -5.86 -2.70
CA MET A 40 4.10 -4.69 -1.98
C MET A 40 3.59 -3.59 -2.91
N LEU A 41 4.25 -3.39 -4.06
CA LEU A 41 3.81 -2.47 -5.10
C LEU A 41 2.45 -2.86 -5.68
N ILE A 42 2.31 -4.14 -6.08
CA ILE A 42 1.06 -4.68 -6.64
C ILE A 42 -0.05 -4.59 -5.58
N PHE A 43 0.24 -5.00 -4.35
CA PHE A 43 -0.72 -4.96 -3.25
C PHE A 43 -1.18 -3.53 -2.95
N GLY A 44 -0.26 -2.57 -2.81
CA GLY A 44 -0.60 -1.16 -2.59
C GLY A 44 -1.44 -0.58 -3.73
N SER A 45 -1.09 -0.89 -4.98
CA SER A 45 -1.83 -0.45 -6.17
C SER A 45 -3.25 -1.02 -6.20
N ALA A 46 -3.40 -2.31 -5.91
CA ALA A 46 -4.69 -2.98 -5.83
C ALA A 46 -5.55 -2.41 -4.68
N LEU A 47 -4.96 -2.21 -3.50
CA LEU A 47 -5.63 -1.63 -2.33
C LEU A 47 -6.15 -0.21 -2.63
N PHE A 48 -5.35 0.60 -3.32
CA PHE A 48 -5.75 1.94 -3.75
C PHE A 48 -6.93 1.88 -4.74
N ALA A 49 -6.87 0.99 -5.73
CA ALA A 49 -7.94 0.80 -6.71
C ALA A 49 -9.26 0.34 -6.05
N VAL A 50 -9.19 -0.63 -5.13
CA VAL A 50 -10.36 -1.06 -4.35
C VAL A 50 -10.89 0.09 -3.50
N GLY A 51 -10.01 0.85 -2.84
CA GLY A 51 -10.40 2.04 -2.07
C GLY A 51 -11.15 3.07 -2.91
N ARG A 52 -10.77 3.26 -4.19
CA ARG A 52 -11.48 4.13 -5.14
C ARG A 52 -12.88 3.62 -5.47
N ILE A 53 -13.02 2.31 -5.69
CA ILE A 53 -14.31 1.67 -5.96
C ILE A 53 -15.23 1.83 -4.74
N VAL A 54 -14.73 1.51 -3.54
CA VAL A 54 -15.46 1.62 -2.27
C VAL A 54 -15.86 3.07 -1.96
N GLU A 55 -14.99 4.04 -2.26
CA GLU A 55 -15.35 5.46 -2.16
C GLU A 55 -16.52 5.80 -3.09
N GLY A 56 -16.50 5.25 -4.31
CA GLY A 56 -17.53 5.44 -5.33
C GLY A 56 -18.91 4.90 -4.92
N TYR A 57 -18.97 3.76 -4.27
CA TYR A 57 -20.21 3.19 -3.69
C TYR A 57 -20.79 4.01 -2.53
N GLY A 58 -20.02 4.93 -1.97
CA GLY A 58 -20.45 5.83 -0.90
C GLY A 58 -20.93 7.20 -1.35
N ARG A 59 -21.12 7.40 -2.64
CA ARG A 59 -21.90 8.53 -3.17
C ARG A 59 -23.38 8.31 -2.89
#